data_AF-A0AAZ3R1K0-F1
#
_entry.id   AF-A0AAZ3R1K0-F1
#
_cell.length_a   1.000
_cell.length_b   1.000
_cell.length_c   1.000
_cell.angle_alpha   90.00
_cell.angle_beta   90.00
_cell.angle_gamma   90.00
#
_symmetry.space_group_name_H-M   'P 1'
#
loop_
_entity.id
_entity.type
_entity.pdbx_description
1 polymer ?
#
loop_
_entity_poly.entity_id
_entity_poly.type
_entity_poly.pdbx_seq_one_letter_code
_entity_poly.pdbx_strand_id
1 'polypeptide(L)'
;MRVGRLEKIPERSNPCCSQPCLNRGVCTAMGSEDYECDCTRTGFYGHNCTQPEFFTWIKVSLKPTPNTVHYLLTNYKGVWNIINSISFLRDAIMRYVLTSRSHLIDSPPTFNADYNYKSWEAYSNLSYYTRTLPPLPKDCPTPMGVVGKIELPDAKMLAEKLLIRRKFIPDPQGSSLMFAFFAQHFTHQFFKSDQKMGPAFTKAKGHGVDLGHIYGENLERQHKLRLFKDGKLKFQVLDGEVYPPTVKEVGADMHYPPHVPESHRFAVGHEAFGLVPGLMMYATIWLREHNRVCDVLKEVHPDWDDDRLFQTSRLILIGETIKIVIEDYVQHLSGYNFKLKFDPELLFKERFQYQNRISSEFNTLYHWHPLMPDAFHIQEQVYSYPQFVFNTSVVTTHGISNLVASFTKQIAGRVAGGRNVPPAVMMVALKSIENSRQMRYQSLNAYRKRFSMKPYASFEDLTGEKEMAAELEEMYGHVDAVELYPGLLVEKPRTNAIFGETMVEMGAPYSLKGLMGNPICSPEYWKPSTFGGSVGFDIINTASLQRLVCSNVKGPCPVASFHVPDVEDNRSNTINSSTAQSGSNDVNPTVLLKERTTEL
;
A
#
# COMPACT_ATOMS: atom_id res chain seq x y z
N MET A 1 -27.52 -20.33 -24.63
CA MET A 1 -28.69 -19.51 -24.25
C MET A 1 -29.71 -20.40 -23.57
N ARG A 2 -29.74 -20.39 -22.23
CA ARG A 2 -30.94 -20.67 -21.44
C ARG A 2 -31.11 -19.42 -20.59
N VAL A 3 -32.13 -18.64 -20.90
CA VAL A 3 -32.52 -17.47 -20.11
C VAL A 3 -33.08 -18.03 -18.82
N GLY A 4 -32.28 -17.98 -17.75
CA GLY A 4 -32.74 -18.27 -16.40
C GLY A 4 -33.88 -17.31 -16.07
N ARG A 5 -35.00 -17.87 -15.65
CA ARG A 5 -36.22 -17.17 -15.25
C ARG A 5 -35.85 -16.19 -14.13
N LEU A 6 -36.02 -14.88 -14.37
CA LEU A 6 -35.95 -13.84 -13.34
C LEU A 6 -36.90 -14.24 -12.21
N GLU A 7 -36.37 -14.58 -11.04
CA GLU A 7 -37.17 -14.61 -9.82
C GLU A 7 -37.73 -13.19 -9.61
N LYS A 8 -39.06 -13.11 -9.45
CA LYS A 8 -39.75 -11.85 -9.23
C LYS A 8 -39.14 -11.16 -8.01
N ILE A 9 -38.55 -10.00 -8.24
CA ILE A 9 -38.19 -9.04 -7.21
C ILE A 9 -39.46 -8.80 -6.36
N PRO A 10 -39.42 -8.95 -5.03
CA PRO A 10 -40.60 -8.68 -4.20
C PRO A 10 -41.08 -7.24 -4.47
N GLU A 11 -42.40 -7.05 -4.61
CA GLU A 11 -43.15 -5.86 -5.11
C GLU A 11 -42.87 -4.51 -4.38
N ARG A 12 -41.84 -4.43 -3.52
CA ARG A 12 -41.45 -3.22 -2.78
C ARG A 12 -39.94 -3.07 -2.54
N SER A 13 -39.07 -3.58 -3.41
CA SER A 13 -37.62 -3.42 -3.23
C SER A 13 -37.00 -2.52 -4.28
N ASN A 14 -36.04 -1.69 -3.85
CA ASN A 14 -35.36 -0.72 -4.71
C ASN A 14 -34.80 -1.40 -5.98
N PRO A 15 -35.16 -0.94 -7.19
CA PRO A 15 -34.74 -1.57 -8.44
C PRO A 15 -33.21 -1.57 -8.63
N CYS A 16 -32.50 -0.62 -8.01
CA CYS A 16 -31.04 -0.58 -8.01
C CYS A 16 -30.36 -1.65 -7.14
N CYS A 17 -31.11 -2.43 -6.34
CA CYS A 17 -30.56 -3.57 -5.59
C CYS A 17 -29.97 -4.65 -6.48
N SER A 18 -30.49 -4.80 -7.70
CA SER A 18 -29.96 -5.72 -8.71
C SER A 18 -28.67 -5.22 -9.37
N GLN A 19 -28.26 -3.98 -9.10
CA GLN A 19 -27.12 -3.30 -9.73
C GLN A 19 -27.18 -3.36 -11.27
N PRO A 20 -28.28 -2.87 -11.89
CA PRO A 20 -28.55 -3.13 -13.29
C PRO A 20 -27.62 -2.36 -14.25
N CYS A 21 -27.09 -1.22 -13.81
CA CYS A 21 -26.23 -0.36 -14.63
C CYS A 21 -24.80 -0.91 -14.68
N LEU A 22 -24.35 -1.31 -15.86
CA LEU A 22 -23.02 -1.88 -16.08
C LEU A 22 -22.02 -0.80 -16.54
N ASN A 23 -20.74 -1.19 -16.66
CA ASN A 23 -19.68 -0.34 -17.23
C ASN A 23 -19.56 1.06 -16.60
N ARG A 24 -19.75 1.15 -15.27
CA ARG A 24 -19.74 2.39 -14.46
C ARG A 24 -20.96 3.32 -14.67
N GLY A 25 -22.03 2.84 -15.31
CA GLY A 25 -23.31 3.53 -15.31
C GLY A 25 -23.85 3.72 -13.90
N VAL A 26 -24.56 4.83 -13.65
CA VAL A 26 -25.11 5.16 -12.33
C VAL A 26 -26.60 4.89 -12.32
N CYS A 27 -27.04 4.04 -11.39
CA CYS A 27 -28.47 3.72 -11.22
C CYS A 27 -29.17 4.81 -10.42
N THR A 28 -30.29 5.29 -10.95
CA THR A 28 -31.21 6.19 -10.26
C THR A 28 -32.58 5.54 -10.22
N ALA A 29 -33.15 5.35 -9.03
CA ALA A 29 -34.50 4.80 -8.90
C ALA A 29 -35.55 5.84 -9.33
N MET A 30 -36.48 5.45 -10.19
CA MET A 30 -37.56 6.26 -10.75
C MET A 30 -38.90 5.75 -10.21
N GLY A 31 -39.12 5.92 -8.90
CA GLY A 31 -40.27 5.35 -8.19
C GLY A 31 -39.97 3.96 -7.61
N SER A 32 -41.01 3.16 -7.34
CA SER A 32 -40.89 1.90 -6.61
C SER A 32 -40.44 0.71 -7.45
N GLU A 33 -40.63 0.74 -8.76
CA GLU A 33 -40.37 -0.41 -9.65
C GLU A 33 -39.45 -0.09 -10.84
N ASP A 34 -39.23 1.19 -11.14
CA ASP A 34 -38.50 1.62 -12.34
C ASP A 34 -37.15 2.27 -12.00
N TYR A 35 -36.21 2.24 -12.94
CA TYR A 35 -34.88 2.85 -12.78
C TYR A 35 -34.33 3.37 -14.10
N GLU A 36 -33.42 4.32 -13.99
CA GLU A 36 -32.66 4.84 -15.11
C GLU A 36 -31.15 4.63 -14.86
N CYS A 37 -30.44 4.25 -15.92
CA CYS A 37 -28.98 4.21 -15.92
C CYS A 37 -28.40 5.43 -16.64
N ASP A 38 -27.69 6.28 -15.91
CA ASP A 38 -26.88 7.33 -16.52
C ASP A 38 -25.60 6.71 -17.10
N CYS A 39 -25.55 6.57 -18.42
CA CYS A 39 -24.41 6.02 -19.17
C CYS A 39 -23.42 7.11 -19.63
N THR A 40 -23.54 8.36 -19.18
CA THR A 40 -22.73 9.48 -19.64
C THR A 40 -21.23 9.20 -19.55
N ARG A 41 -20.53 9.29 -20.69
CA ARG A 41 -19.07 9.07 -20.82
C ARG A 41 -18.59 7.69 -20.34
N THR A 42 -19.47 6.70 -20.26
CA THR A 42 -19.08 5.30 -20.04
C THR A 42 -18.47 4.68 -21.30
N GLY A 43 -18.79 5.23 -22.48
CA GLY A 43 -18.50 4.64 -23.78
C GLY A 43 -19.53 3.57 -24.19
N PHE A 44 -20.61 3.44 -23.43
CA PHE A 44 -21.73 2.53 -23.66
C PHE A 44 -23.07 3.29 -23.61
N TYR A 45 -24.11 2.71 -24.20
CA TYR A 45 -25.48 3.22 -24.19
C TYR A 45 -26.50 2.08 -24.03
N GLY A 46 -27.79 2.42 -24.09
CA GLY A 46 -28.92 1.52 -23.86
C GLY A 46 -29.32 1.44 -22.39
N HIS A 47 -30.43 0.77 -22.10
CA HIS A 47 -31.09 0.76 -20.78
C HIS A 47 -30.15 0.45 -19.61
N ASN A 48 -29.19 -0.46 -19.80
CA ASN A 48 -28.26 -0.93 -18.75
C ASN A 48 -26.79 -0.56 -19.02
N CYS A 49 -26.53 0.37 -19.95
CA CYS A 49 -25.17 0.73 -20.41
C CYS A 49 -24.35 -0.46 -20.95
N THR A 50 -24.97 -1.30 -21.78
CA THR A 50 -24.37 -2.55 -22.29
C THR A 50 -23.96 -2.49 -23.76
N GLN A 51 -24.52 -1.56 -24.53
CA GLN A 51 -24.24 -1.45 -25.96
C GLN A 51 -23.01 -0.55 -26.14
N PRO A 52 -21.86 -1.06 -26.62
CA PRO A 52 -20.66 -0.25 -26.75
C PRO A 52 -20.75 0.70 -27.95
N GLU A 53 -20.22 1.90 -27.79
CA GLU A 53 -19.86 2.74 -28.94
C GLU A 53 -18.78 2.04 -29.79
N PHE A 54 -18.67 2.39 -31.08
CA PHE A 54 -17.74 1.74 -32.01
C PHE A 54 -16.28 1.71 -31.50
N PHE A 55 -15.75 2.85 -31.04
CA PHE A 55 -14.37 2.90 -30.52
C PHE A 55 -14.22 2.19 -29.17
N THR A 56 -15.26 2.16 -28.35
CA THR A 56 -15.27 1.38 -27.09
C THR A 56 -15.22 -0.11 -27.39
N TRP A 57 -16.01 -0.56 -28.38
CA TRP A 57 -15.98 -1.95 -28.84
C TRP A 57 -14.57 -2.34 -29.30
N ILE A 58 -13.92 -1.54 -30.16
CA ILE A 58 -12.53 -1.80 -30.59
C ILE A 58 -11.59 -1.90 -29.39
N LYS A 59 -11.63 -0.92 -28.47
CA LYS A 59 -10.75 -0.87 -27.30
C LYS A 59 -10.93 -2.10 -26.41
N VAL A 60 -12.18 -2.47 -26.11
CA VAL A 60 -12.50 -3.60 -25.24
C VAL A 60 -12.12 -4.93 -25.92
N SER A 61 -12.36 -5.06 -27.23
CA SER A 61 -12.02 -6.27 -27.99
C SER A 61 -10.51 -6.50 -28.13
N LEU A 62 -9.71 -5.44 -28.21
CA LEU A 62 -8.24 -5.54 -28.32
C LEU A 62 -7.53 -5.55 -26.96
N LYS A 63 -8.22 -5.22 -25.86
CA LYS A 63 -7.61 -5.12 -24.52
C LYS A 63 -7.20 -6.52 -24.02
N PRO A 64 -5.91 -6.78 -23.78
CA PRO A 64 -5.48 -8.04 -23.19
C PRO A 64 -6.04 -8.19 -21.77
N THR A 65 -6.25 -9.44 -21.34
CA THR A 65 -6.70 -9.70 -19.97
C THR A 65 -5.62 -9.31 -18.95
N PRO A 66 -5.99 -8.98 -17.70
CA PRO A 66 -5.00 -8.66 -16.67
C PRO A 66 -4.02 -9.81 -16.38
N ASN A 67 -4.44 -11.06 -16.57
CA ASN A 67 -3.55 -12.22 -16.46
C ASN A 67 -2.54 -12.28 -17.62
N THR A 68 -2.96 -11.96 -18.84
CA THR A 68 -2.04 -11.83 -19.99
C THR A 68 -1.02 -10.71 -19.78
N VAL A 69 -1.46 -9.52 -19.34
CA VAL A 69 -0.56 -8.38 -19.09
C VAL A 69 0.47 -8.71 -18.02
N HIS A 70 0.05 -9.32 -16.91
CA HIS A 70 0.97 -9.75 -15.87
C HIS A 70 1.96 -10.80 -16.35
N TYR A 71 1.50 -11.80 -17.12
CA TYR A 71 2.40 -12.79 -17.71
C TYR A 71 3.49 -12.11 -18.54
N LEU A 72 3.14 -11.11 -19.36
CA LEU A 72 4.13 -10.34 -20.11
C LEU A 72 5.11 -9.59 -19.20
N LEU A 73 4.62 -8.96 -18.12
CA LEU A 73 5.43 -8.18 -17.18
C LEU A 73 6.35 -9.03 -16.29
N THR A 74 6.00 -10.29 -16.01
CA THR A 74 6.79 -11.20 -15.16
C THR A 74 7.65 -12.19 -15.93
N ASN A 75 7.43 -12.33 -17.24
CA ASN A 75 8.25 -13.16 -18.12
C ASN A 75 9.15 -12.30 -19.03
N TYR A 76 9.94 -12.94 -19.91
CA TYR A 76 10.77 -12.29 -20.92
C TYR A 76 11.78 -11.26 -20.37
N LYS A 77 12.45 -11.58 -19.25
CA LYS A 77 13.41 -10.69 -18.56
C LYS A 77 14.43 -10.01 -19.51
N GLY A 78 14.94 -10.73 -20.51
CA GLY A 78 15.87 -10.17 -21.51
C GLY A 78 15.28 -9.02 -22.32
N VAL A 79 14.02 -9.13 -22.75
CA VAL A 79 13.30 -8.06 -23.46
C VAL A 79 13.11 -6.85 -22.54
N TRP A 80 12.70 -7.09 -21.29
CA TRP A 80 12.54 -6.01 -20.32
C TRP A 80 13.86 -5.31 -19.99
N ASN A 81 14.98 -6.02 -19.94
CA ASN A 81 16.29 -5.38 -19.74
C ASN A 81 16.60 -4.35 -20.84
N ILE A 82 16.25 -4.65 -22.09
CA ILE A 82 16.39 -3.72 -23.23
C ILE A 82 15.39 -2.56 -23.08
N ILE A 83 14.13 -2.85 -22.79
CA ILE A 83 13.11 -1.80 -22.60
C ILE A 83 13.49 -0.85 -21.46
N ASN A 84 14.00 -1.39 -20.36
CA ASN A 84 14.37 -0.62 -19.17
C ASN A 84 15.61 0.26 -19.38
N SER A 85 16.50 -0.08 -20.33
CA SER A 85 17.67 0.75 -20.66
C SER A 85 17.34 1.88 -21.64
N ILE A 86 16.22 1.79 -22.36
CA ILE A 86 15.74 2.80 -23.31
C ILE A 86 14.76 3.73 -22.61
N SER A 87 15.23 4.91 -22.20
CA SER A 87 14.46 5.88 -21.39
C SER A 87 13.09 6.21 -21.98
N PHE A 88 13.00 6.58 -23.26
CA PHE A 88 11.74 6.99 -23.87
C PHE A 88 10.68 5.87 -23.85
N LEU A 89 11.10 4.61 -23.96
CA LEU A 89 10.20 3.46 -23.99
C LEU A 89 9.74 3.11 -22.57
N ARG A 90 10.67 3.10 -21.60
CA ARG A 90 10.34 2.94 -20.18
C ARG A 90 9.36 4.03 -19.73
N ASP A 91 9.61 5.27 -20.09
CA ASP A 91 8.79 6.43 -19.73
C ASP A 91 7.41 6.38 -20.38
N ALA A 92 7.31 5.94 -21.64
CA ALA A 92 6.04 5.74 -22.33
C ALA A 92 5.18 4.65 -21.63
N ILE A 93 5.80 3.52 -21.26
CA ILE A 93 5.11 2.44 -20.57
C ILE A 93 4.68 2.89 -19.16
N MET A 94 5.57 3.53 -18.41
CA MET A 94 5.25 4.03 -17.07
C MET A 94 4.11 5.07 -17.12
N ARG A 95 4.13 5.99 -18.08
CA ARG A 95 3.04 6.94 -18.30
C ARG A 95 1.71 6.24 -18.59
N TYR A 96 1.74 5.21 -19.44
CA TYR A 96 0.54 4.41 -19.70
C TYR A 96 0.05 3.70 -18.42
N VAL A 97 0.95 3.15 -17.60
CA VAL A 97 0.58 2.53 -16.31
C VAL A 97 -0.07 3.55 -15.38
N LEU A 98 0.52 4.74 -15.22
CA LEU A 98 -0.02 5.78 -14.35
C LEU A 98 -1.41 6.24 -14.82
N THR A 99 -1.54 6.59 -16.10
CA THR A 99 -2.82 7.08 -16.65
C THR A 99 -3.89 6.00 -16.63
N SER A 100 -3.62 4.80 -17.15
CA SER A 100 -4.60 3.71 -17.23
C SER A 100 -5.11 3.26 -15.86
N ARG A 101 -4.24 3.23 -14.83
CA ARG A 101 -4.63 2.86 -13.47
C ARG A 101 -5.39 3.98 -12.77
N SER A 102 -4.92 5.23 -12.84
CA SER A 102 -5.57 6.35 -12.15
C SER A 102 -6.95 6.71 -12.70
N HIS A 103 -7.25 6.45 -13.98
CA HIS A 103 -8.58 6.66 -14.57
C HIS A 103 -9.69 5.78 -13.96
N LEU A 104 -9.33 4.73 -13.22
CA LEU A 104 -10.30 3.89 -12.52
C LEU A 104 -10.78 4.51 -11.20
N ILE A 105 -10.09 5.51 -10.66
CA ILE A 105 -10.46 6.20 -9.42
C ILE A 105 -11.19 7.50 -9.73
N ASP A 106 -12.35 7.69 -9.09
CA ASP A 106 -13.14 8.90 -9.27
C ASP A 106 -12.48 10.09 -8.55
N SER A 107 -12.29 11.20 -9.27
CA SER A 107 -11.64 12.41 -8.77
C SER A 107 -12.25 13.63 -9.48
N PRO A 108 -13.02 14.50 -8.79
CA PRO A 108 -13.31 14.52 -7.35
C PRO A 108 -14.01 13.26 -6.79
N PRO A 109 -13.94 12.99 -5.47
CA PRO A 109 -14.60 11.84 -4.84
C PRO A 109 -16.13 11.93 -4.95
N THR A 110 -16.82 10.78 -4.90
CA THR A 110 -18.25 10.66 -5.25
C THR A 110 -19.13 10.29 -4.06
N PHE A 111 -18.97 9.07 -3.53
CA PHE A 111 -19.85 8.47 -2.52
C PHE A 111 -19.13 8.33 -1.17
N ASN A 112 -19.88 8.11 -0.10
CA ASN A 112 -19.35 7.59 1.16
C ASN A 112 -20.32 6.54 1.76
N ALA A 113 -20.13 6.13 3.02
CA ALA A 113 -20.97 5.09 3.63
C ALA A 113 -22.44 5.50 3.83
N ASP A 114 -22.70 6.80 3.94
CA ASP A 114 -24.03 7.36 4.20
C ASP A 114 -24.71 7.89 2.94
N TYR A 115 -23.94 8.43 1.99
CA TYR A 115 -24.43 8.97 0.73
C TYR A 115 -24.09 8.03 -0.44
N ASN A 116 -25.13 7.36 -0.98
CA ASN A 116 -25.06 6.53 -2.19
C ASN A 116 -25.28 7.32 -3.49
N TYR A 117 -25.37 8.65 -3.40
CA TYR A 117 -25.44 9.59 -4.51
C TYR A 117 -24.41 10.71 -4.29
N LYS A 118 -24.10 11.46 -5.34
CA LYS A 118 -23.18 12.60 -5.25
C LYS A 118 -23.84 13.73 -4.47
N SER A 119 -23.19 14.20 -3.41
CA SER A 119 -23.67 15.32 -2.60
C SER A 119 -22.51 16.24 -2.23
N TRP A 120 -22.83 17.49 -1.87
CA TRP A 120 -21.81 18.42 -1.39
C TRP A 120 -21.16 17.91 -0.10
N GLU A 121 -21.95 17.32 0.81
CA GLU A 121 -21.45 16.74 2.06
C GLU A 121 -20.46 15.59 1.82
N ALA A 122 -20.76 14.67 0.89
CA ALA A 122 -19.85 13.59 0.55
C ALA A 122 -18.53 14.10 -0.06
N TYR A 123 -18.59 15.22 -0.80
CA TYR A 123 -17.41 15.89 -1.33
C TYR A 123 -16.60 16.63 -0.26
N SER A 124 -17.22 17.50 0.54
CA SER A 124 -16.53 18.45 1.42
C SER A 124 -16.10 17.87 2.76
N ASN A 125 -16.80 16.86 3.29
CA ASN A 125 -16.47 16.32 4.61
C ASN A 125 -15.30 15.31 4.55
N LEU A 126 -14.11 15.80 4.93
CA LEU A 126 -12.86 15.02 4.95
C LEU A 126 -12.78 14.00 6.10
N SER A 127 -13.78 13.95 6.98
CA SER A 127 -13.81 12.91 8.02
C SER A 127 -14.28 11.57 7.47
N TYR A 128 -14.87 11.52 6.27
CA TYR A 128 -15.29 10.26 5.64
C TYR A 128 -14.19 9.67 4.76
N TYR A 129 -14.05 8.34 4.81
CA TYR A 129 -13.54 7.62 3.64
C TYR A 129 -14.54 7.74 2.49
N THR A 130 -14.04 7.92 1.27
CA THR A 130 -14.89 7.82 0.06
C THR A 130 -15.19 6.36 -0.26
N ARG A 131 -16.09 6.14 -1.20
CA ARG A 131 -16.45 4.81 -1.73
C ARG A 131 -16.39 4.80 -3.25
N THR A 132 -15.88 3.71 -3.81
CA THR A 132 -15.80 3.52 -5.28
C THR A 132 -17.10 2.95 -5.84
N LEU A 133 -17.78 2.11 -5.06
CA LEU A 133 -19.15 1.70 -5.32
C LEU A 133 -20.05 2.22 -4.20
N PRO A 134 -21.26 2.71 -4.52
CA PRO A 134 -22.18 3.17 -3.49
C PRO A 134 -22.55 2.01 -2.56
N PRO A 135 -22.86 2.29 -1.28
CA PRO A 135 -23.35 1.28 -0.37
C PRO A 135 -24.70 0.71 -0.87
N LEU A 136 -24.90 -0.59 -0.72
CA LEU A 136 -26.16 -1.26 -1.12
C LEU A 136 -27.37 -0.62 -0.43
N PRO A 137 -28.48 -0.33 -1.12
CA PRO A 137 -29.71 0.15 -0.48
C PRO A 137 -30.13 -0.69 0.72
N LYS A 138 -30.69 -0.07 1.75
CA LYS A 138 -31.05 -0.76 3.01
C LYS A 138 -32.25 -1.70 2.86
N ASP A 139 -33.05 -1.48 1.83
CA ASP A 139 -34.30 -2.16 1.51
C ASP A 139 -34.12 -3.28 0.46
N CYS A 140 -32.87 -3.69 0.20
CA CYS A 140 -32.60 -4.85 -0.64
C CYS A 140 -33.05 -6.16 0.02
N PRO A 141 -33.56 -7.14 -0.75
CA PRO A 141 -34.05 -8.40 -0.20
C PRO A 141 -32.95 -9.28 0.41
N THR A 142 -31.68 -9.11 -0.03
CA THR A 142 -30.53 -9.75 0.61
C THR A 142 -29.44 -8.73 0.97
N PRO A 143 -28.53 -9.05 1.89
CA PRO A 143 -27.40 -8.18 2.24
C PRO A 143 -26.45 -7.87 1.06
N MET A 144 -26.56 -8.62 -0.04
CA MET A 144 -25.75 -8.47 -1.27
C MET A 144 -26.58 -8.01 -2.47
N GLY A 145 -27.77 -7.44 -2.23
CA GLY A 145 -28.69 -6.99 -3.26
C GLY A 145 -29.84 -7.97 -3.43
N VAL A 146 -29.81 -8.77 -4.50
CA VAL A 146 -30.89 -9.72 -4.85
C VAL A 146 -30.45 -11.19 -4.88
N VAL A 147 -29.18 -11.46 -4.57
CA VAL A 147 -28.58 -12.80 -4.63
C VAL A 147 -28.03 -13.24 -3.27
N GLY A 148 -27.81 -14.54 -3.10
CA GLY A 148 -27.31 -15.12 -1.87
C GLY A 148 -28.39 -15.32 -0.82
N LYS A 149 -27.96 -15.74 0.38
CA LYS A 149 -28.86 -15.99 1.51
C LYS A 149 -29.37 -14.68 2.13
N ILE A 150 -30.49 -14.78 2.86
CA ILE A 150 -31.10 -13.65 3.61
C ILE A 150 -30.16 -13.14 4.70
N GLU A 151 -29.36 -14.03 5.29
CA GLU A 151 -28.32 -13.69 6.26
C GLU A 151 -26.95 -14.06 5.70
N LEU A 152 -25.96 -13.19 5.90
CA LEU A 152 -24.57 -13.50 5.57
C LEU A 152 -24.01 -14.54 6.55
N PRO A 153 -23.00 -15.33 6.13
CA PRO A 153 -22.35 -16.29 7.02
C PRO A 153 -21.84 -15.63 8.30
N ASP A 154 -21.81 -16.35 9.42
CA ASP A 154 -21.19 -15.81 10.64
C ASP A 154 -19.72 -15.44 10.39
N ALA A 155 -19.32 -14.25 10.84
CA ALA A 155 -17.99 -13.71 10.54
C ALA A 155 -16.88 -14.53 11.22
N LYS A 156 -17.14 -15.06 12.42
CA LYS A 156 -16.19 -15.92 13.14
C LYS A 156 -16.04 -17.26 12.42
N MET A 157 -17.14 -17.91 12.05
CA MET A 157 -17.14 -19.16 11.30
C MET A 157 -16.36 -19.02 9.98
N LEU A 158 -16.59 -17.93 9.24
CA LEU A 158 -15.86 -17.65 8.01
C LEU A 158 -14.36 -17.54 8.27
N ALA A 159 -13.97 -16.76 9.28
CA ALA A 159 -12.58 -16.51 9.60
C ALA A 159 -11.86 -17.80 10.06
N GLU A 160 -12.53 -18.64 10.86
CA GLU A 160 -12.00 -19.92 11.35
C GLU A 160 -11.90 -20.99 10.25
N LYS A 161 -12.84 -21.05 9.31
CA LYS A 161 -12.81 -22.05 8.22
C LYS A 161 -11.85 -21.68 7.10
N LEU A 162 -11.79 -20.38 6.74
CA LEU A 162 -11.17 -19.91 5.51
C LEU A 162 -9.92 -19.06 5.71
N LEU A 163 -9.76 -18.37 6.84
CA LEU A 163 -8.69 -17.37 7.01
C LEU A 163 -7.59 -17.80 7.97
N ILE A 164 -7.92 -18.53 9.05
CA ILE A 164 -6.95 -18.90 10.09
C ILE A 164 -5.81 -19.75 9.56
N ARG A 165 -4.60 -19.38 9.95
CA ARG A 165 -3.37 -20.10 9.66
C ARG A 165 -3.39 -21.46 10.36
N ARG A 166 -3.26 -22.51 9.55
CA ARG A 166 -3.02 -23.89 10.03
C ARG A 166 -1.53 -24.22 10.02
N LYS A 167 -0.83 -23.78 8.98
CA LYS A 167 0.61 -23.86 8.80
C LYS A 167 1.07 -22.57 8.13
N PHE A 168 2.22 -22.03 8.53
CA PHE A 168 2.79 -20.87 7.86
C PHE A 168 3.02 -21.15 6.37
N ILE A 169 2.42 -20.32 5.52
CA ILE A 169 2.63 -20.34 4.08
C ILE A 169 3.52 -19.14 3.76
N PRO A 170 4.82 -19.34 3.49
CA PRO A 170 5.72 -18.24 3.14
C PRO A 170 5.29 -17.59 1.80
N ASP A 171 5.55 -16.30 1.66
CA ASP A 171 5.37 -15.61 0.40
C ASP A 171 6.35 -16.13 -0.67
N PRO A 172 5.87 -16.67 -1.81
CA PRO A 172 6.74 -17.16 -2.88
C PRO A 172 7.57 -16.07 -3.58
N GLN A 173 7.21 -14.78 -3.43
CA GLN A 173 8.07 -13.68 -3.92
C GLN A 173 9.21 -13.34 -2.95
N GLY A 174 9.30 -14.05 -1.82
CA GLY A 174 10.35 -13.83 -0.82
C GLY A 174 10.22 -12.50 -0.09
N SER A 175 9.02 -11.95 0.10
CA SER A 175 8.84 -10.74 0.91
C SER A 175 9.42 -10.92 2.30
N SER A 176 10.16 -9.93 2.79
CA SER A 176 10.77 -9.93 4.12
C SER A 176 9.85 -9.27 5.17
N LEU A 177 10.18 -9.36 6.45
CA LEU A 177 9.50 -8.56 7.48
C LEU A 177 9.82 -7.08 7.39
N MET A 178 10.94 -6.68 6.76
CA MET A 178 11.16 -5.27 6.40
C MET A 178 10.02 -4.76 5.50
N PHE A 179 9.61 -5.55 4.50
CA PHE A 179 8.46 -5.23 3.65
C PHE A 179 7.16 -5.15 4.46
N ALA A 180 6.91 -6.13 5.33
CA ALA A 180 5.67 -6.19 6.10
C ALA A 180 5.51 -5.00 7.06
N PHE A 181 6.57 -4.64 7.79
CA PHE A 181 6.54 -3.48 8.68
C PHE A 181 6.59 -2.14 7.92
N PHE A 182 7.20 -2.08 6.74
CA PHE A 182 7.12 -0.89 5.88
C PHE A 182 5.69 -0.66 5.43
N ALA A 183 5.02 -1.72 4.94
CA ALA A 183 3.62 -1.68 4.54
C ALA A 183 2.74 -1.17 5.69
N GLN A 184 2.93 -1.70 6.90
CA GLN A 184 2.18 -1.28 8.08
C GLN A 184 2.45 0.19 8.43
N HIS A 185 3.72 0.59 8.54
CA HIS A 185 4.11 1.95 8.89
C HIS A 185 3.59 2.98 7.86
N PHE A 186 3.84 2.72 6.58
CA PHE A 186 3.45 3.60 5.48
C PHE A 186 1.94 3.79 5.40
N THR A 187 1.16 2.71 5.50
CA THR A 187 -0.30 2.77 5.32
C THR A 187 -1.04 3.42 6.48
N HIS A 188 -0.52 3.27 7.69
CA HIS A 188 -1.16 3.83 8.89
C HIS A 188 -1.13 5.37 8.93
N GLN A 189 -0.39 6.03 8.03
CA GLN A 189 -0.51 7.48 7.88
C GLN A 189 -1.86 7.92 7.32
N PHE A 190 -2.50 7.09 6.48
CA PHE A 190 -3.75 7.41 5.81
C PHE A 190 -4.91 6.44 6.13
N PHE A 191 -4.64 5.31 6.77
CA PHE A 191 -5.64 4.44 7.39
C PHE A 191 -5.69 4.65 8.91
N LYS A 192 -6.43 5.68 9.32
CA LYS A 192 -6.66 6.00 10.74
C LYS A 192 -8.14 6.05 11.05
N SER A 193 -8.80 4.90 11.00
CA SER A 193 -10.26 4.84 11.19
C SER A 193 -10.66 5.39 12.56
N ASP A 194 -11.63 6.32 12.58
CA ASP A 194 -12.12 6.90 13.82
C ASP A 194 -13.11 5.96 14.50
N GLN A 195 -12.59 5.16 15.44
CA GLN A 195 -13.38 4.17 16.17
C GLN A 195 -14.54 4.78 16.97
N LYS A 196 -14.51 6.09 17.29
CA LYS A 196 -15.62 6.75 17.99
C LYS A 196 -16.79 7.05 17.06
N MET A 197 -16.50 7.41 15.80
CA MET A 197 -17.53 7.71 14.80
C MET A 197 -17.95 6.47 13.99
N GLY A 198 -17.09 5.45 13.93
CA GLY A 198 -17.33 4.19 13.24
C GLY A 198 -16.39 3.95 12.05
N PRO A 199 -16.46 2.77 11.40
CA PRO A 199 -15.48 2.33 10.42
C PRO A 199 -15.45 3.15 9.12
N ALA A 200 -16.50 3.92 8.85
CA ALA A 200 -16.62 4.78 7.68
C ALA A 200 -15.78 6.08 7.78
N PHE A 201 -15.31 6.41 8.98
CA PHE A 201 -14.67 7.70 9.25
C PHE A 201 -13.16 7.55 9.47
N THR A 202 -12.42 8.64 9.23
CA THR A 202 -10.97 8.72 9.40
C THR A 202 -10.57 9.97 10.18
N LYS A 203 -9.52 9.84 10.99
CA LYS A 203 -8.80 10.97 11.59
C LYS A 203 -7.73 11.54 10.67
N ALA A 204 -7.27 10.76 9.68
CA ALA A 204 -6.23 11.17 8.73
C ALA A 204 -6.82 12.02 7.60
N LYS A 205 -7.17 13.27 7.91
CA LYS A 205 -7.81 14.22 6.98
C LYS A 205 -6.93 14.65 5.80
N GLY A 206 -5.64 14.35 5.82
CA GLY A 206 -4.72 14.55 4.68
C GLY A 206 -4.99 13.59 3.51
N HIS A 207 -5.63 12.44 3.75
CA HIS A 207 -6.02 11.46 2.73
C HIS A 207 -4.91 11.04 1.74
N GLY A 208 -3.67 10.89 2.22
CA GLY A 208 -2.57 10.47 1.36
C GLY A 208 -1.24 10.48 2.07
N VAL A 209 -0.17 10.67 1.30
CA VAL A 209 1.21 10.70 1.81
C VAL A 209 1.54 12.10 2.32
N ASP A 210 1.09 12.42 3.53
CA ASP A 210 1.38 13.69 4.21
C ASP A 210 2.43 13.54 5.33
N LEU A 211 2.88 12.31 5.59
CA LEU A 211 3.75 11.93 6.69
C LEU A 211 3.18 12.28 8.08
N GLY A 212 1.86 12.33 8.24
CA GLY A 212 1.20 12.56 9.53
C GLY A 212 1.53 11.51 10.59
N HIS A 213 1.90 10.30 10.17
CA HIS A 213 2.44 9.26 11.06
C HIS A 213 3.80 9.59 11.70
N ILE A 214 4.56 10.53 11.13
CA ILE A 214 5.82 11.06 11.70
C ILE A 214 5.54 12.38 12.42
N TYR A 215 4.81 13.29 11.77
CA TYR A 215 4.65 14.68 12.23
C TYR A 215 3.39 14.95 13.06
N GLY A 216 2.49 13.98 13.21
CA GLY A 216 1.19 14.14 13.85
C GLY A 216 0.07 14.54 12.89
N GLU A 217 -1.17 14.20 13.27
CA GLU A 217 -2.38 14.45 12.46
C GLU A 217 -2.91 15.88 12.54
N ASN A 218 -2.47 16.65 13.54
CA ASN A 218 -2.88 18.02 13.77
C ASN A 218 -1.69 18.88 14.22
N LEU A 219 -1.86 20.20 14.11
CA LEU A 219 -0.79 21.17 14.37
C LEU A 219 -0.32 21.15 15.83
N GLU A 220 -1.23 20.92 16.79
CA GLU A 220 -0.88 20.84 18.20
C GLU A 220 0.11 19.69 18.47
N ARG A 221 -0.19 18.49 17.94
CA ARG A 221 0.70 17.33 18.06
C ARG A 221 2.02 17.57 17.35
N GLN A 222 1.99 18.17 16.17
CA GLN A 222 3.21 18.52 15.44
C GLN A 222 4.11 19.45 16.24
N HIS A 223 3.54 20.50 16.85
CA HIS A 223 4.29 21.43 17.69
C HIS A 223 4.89 20.72 18.91
N LYS A 224 4.15 19.82 19.57
CA LYS A 224 4.70 19.04 20.70
C LYS A 224 5.93 18.23 20.29
N LEU A 225 5.92 17.64 19.09
CA LEU A 225 7.00 16.79 18.55
C LEU A 225 8.20 17.58 17.99
N ARG A 226 8.01 18.85 17.60
CA ARG A 226 9.09 19.71 17.09
C ARG A 226 10.03 20.15 18.20
N LEU A 227 11.32 20.24 17.85
CA LEU A 227 12.35 20.82 18.71
C LEU A 227 12.28 22.35 18.73
N PHE A 228 11.74 22.96 17.66
CA PHE A 228 11.78 24.41 17.40
C PHE A 228 13.21 24.98 17.41
N LYS A 229 14.15 24.16 16.95
CA LYS A 229 15.52 24.53 16.70
C LYS A 229 16.01 23.79 15.46
N ASP A 230 16.58 24.55 14.52
CA ASP A 230 17.18 24.04 13.27
C ASP A 230 16.22 23.17 12.44
N GLY A 231 14.91 23.39 12.58
CA GLY A 231 13.85 22.63 11.90
C GLY A 231 13.65 21.21 12.39
N LYS A 232 14.31 20.79 13.47
CA LYS A 232 14.38 19.38 13.90
C LYS A 232 13.14 18.92 14.67
N LEU A 233 12.94 17.60 14.69
CA LEU A 233 12.09 16.91 15.64
C LEU A 233 12.85 16.66 16.95
N LYS A 234 12.12 16.66 18.08
CA LYS A 234 12.65 16.23 19.38
C LYS A 234 13.11 14.79 19.30
N PHE A 235 14.09 14.46 20.12
CA PHE A 235 14.69 13.12 20.20
C PHE A 235 15.35 12.94 21.56
N GLN A 236 15.67 11.70 21.89
CA GLN A 236 16.54 11.36 23.02
C GLN A 236 17.72 10.52 22.53
N VAL A 237 18.80 10.50 23.32
CA VAL A 237 19.97 9.68 23.04
C VAL A 237 20.09 8.59 24.09
N LEU A 238 20.04 7.33 23.66
CA LEU A 238 20.19 6.15 24.51
C LEU A 238 21.34 5.31 23.96
N ASP A 239 22.33 5.00 24.80
CA ASP A 239 23.54 4.24 24.42
C ASP A 239 24.25 4.83 23.18
N GLY A 240 24.25 6.16 23.08
CA GLY A 240 24.83 6.91 21.96
C GLY A 240 23.98 6.92 20.69
N GLU A 241 22.81 6.29 20.64
CA GLU A 241 21.91 6.23 19.48
C GLU A 241 20.70 7.16 19.64
N VAL A 242 20.22 7.72 18.53
CA VAL A 242 19.05 8.63 18.51
C VAL A 242 17.75 7.84 18.47
N TYR A 243 16.84 8.09 19.41
CA TYR A 243 15.50 7.50 19.45
C TYR A 243 14.43 8.60 19.60
N PRO A 244 13.15 8.30 19.28
CA PRO A 244 12.08 9.24 19.54
C PRO A 244 12.01 9.62 21.03
N PRO A 245 11.57 10.84 21.36
CA PRO A 245 11.49 11.32 22.74
C PRO A 245 10.42 10.54 23.52
N THR A 246 10.34 10.73 24.84
CA THR A 246 9.32 10.04 25.65
C THR A 246 7.98 10.80 25.65
N VAL A 247 6.88 10.08 25.92
CA VAL A 247 5.56 10.68 26.16
C VAL A 247 5.60 11.70 27.29
N LYS A 248 6.37 11.42 28.35
CA LYS A 248 6.53 12.31 29.51
C LYS A 248 7.15 13.65 29.14
N GLU A 249 8.15 13.64 28.26
CA GLU A 249 8.83 14.85 27.79
C GLU A 249 7.96 15.68 26.84
N VAL A 250 7.21 15.00 25.97
CA VAL A 250 6.46 15.65 24.89
C VAL A 250 5.05 16.06 25.29
N GLY A 251 4.40 15.30 26.18
CA GLY A 251 2.97 15.47 26.50
C GLY A 251 2.04 15.13 25.32
N ALA A 252 2.49 14.28 24.40
CA ALA A 252 1.67 13.78 23.29
C ALA A 252 0.98 12.47 23.67
N ASP A 253 -0.31 12.36 23.37
CA ASP A 253 -1.09 11.15 23.63
C ASP A 253 -0.56 9.97 22.80
N MET A 254 -0.41 8.80 23.41
CA MET A 254 0.06 7.57 22.78
C MET A 254 -0.70 6.39 23.38
N HIS A 255 -1.06 5.42 22.53
CA HIS A 255 -1.74 4.20 22.97
C HIS A 255 -0.73 3.19 23.53
N TYR A 256 -0.42 3.32 24.81
CA TYR A 256 0.35 2.33 25.57
C TYR A 256 -0.50 1.74 26.70
N PRO A 257 -0.42 0.42 26.95
CA PRO A 257 -0.98 -0.17 28.16
C PRO A 257 -0.34 0.41 29.43
N PRO A 258 -1.06 0.48 30.56
CA PRO A 258 -0.54 1.03 31.81
C PRO A 258 0.72 0.33 32.34
N HIS A 259 0.92 -0.95 32.01
CA HIS A 259 2.07 -1.75 32.46
C HIS A 259 3.39 -1.41 31.75
N VAL A 260 3.35 -0.72 30.60
CA VAL A 260 4.58 -0.32 29.89
C VAL A 260 5.26 0.81 30.68
N PRO A 261 6.53 0.70 31.08
CA PRO A 261 7.21 1.75 31.86
C PRO A 261 7.27 3.10 31.11
N GLU A 262 7.15 4.23 31.81
CA GLU A 262 7.20 5.58 31.20
C GLU A 262 8.46 5.81 30.36
N SER A 263 9.61 5.29 30.82
CA SER A 263 10.90 5.37 30.11
C SER A 263 10.89 4.67 28.75
N HIS A 264 9.95 3.75 28.52
CA HIS A 264 9.82 2.97 27.28
C HIS A 264 8.64 3.44 26.42
N ARG A 265 7.90 4.48 26.84
CA ARG A 265 6.79 5.05 26.06
C ARG A 265 7.32 6.15 25.15
N PHE A 266 7.66 5.79 23.92
CA PHE A 266 8.12 6.73 22.91
C PHE A 266 6.96 7.54 22.32
N ALA A 267 7.20 8.82 22.03
CA ALA A 267 6.27 9.71 21.39
C ALA A 267 6.64 9.92 19.92
N VAL A 268 5.71 9.59 19.02
CA VAL A 268 5.84 9.75 17.56
C VAL A 268 4.54 10.29 16.97
N GLY A 269 4.53 10.63 15.68
CA GLY A 269 3.34 11.20 15.01
C GLY A 269 2.09 10.33 15.12
N HIS A 270 2.21 9.01 14.93
CA HIS A 270 1.09 8.07 15.04
C HIS A 270 0.96 7.47 16.45
N GLU A 271 -0.18 7.67 17.09
CA GLU A 271 -0.45 7.31 18.49
C GLU A 271 -0.35 5.80 18.78
N ALA A 272 -0.55 4.93 17.78
CA ALA A 272 -0.49 3.49 17.94
C ALA A 272 0.88 2.83 17.64
N PHE A 273 1.92 3.59 17.25
CA PHE A 273 3.20 2.98 16.82
C PHE A 273 4.02 2.36 17.95
N GLY A 274 3.62 2.56 19.21
CA GLY A 274 4.10 1.78 20.35
C GLY A 274 3.66 0.32 20.37
N LEU A 275 2.75 -0.08 19.48
CA LEU A 275 2.16 -1.43 19.44
C LEU A 275 3.18 -2.53 19.10
N VAL A 276 4.10 -2.30 18.16
CA VAL A 276 5.11 -3.30 17.77
C VAL A 276 6.46 -2.65 17.46
N PRO A 277 7.59 -3.31 17.81
CA PRO A 277 8.94 -2.83 17.52
C PRO A 277 9.22 -2.46 16.07
N GLY A 278 8.63 -3.18 15.11
CA GLY A 278 8.81 -2.90 13.68
C GLY A 278 8.29 -1.51 13.25
N LEU A 279 7.18 -1.05 13.83
CA LEU A 279 6.66 0.31 13.58
C LEU A 279 7.57 1.38 14.18
N MET A 280 8.01 1.17 15.42
CA MET A 280 8.90 2.09 16.12
C MET A 280 10.30 2.15 15.49
N MET A 281 10.77 1.04 14.90
CA MET A 281 12.00 1.01 14.10
C MET A 281 11.91 1.97 12.92
N TYR A 282 10.86 1.87 12.10
CA TYR A 282 10.66 2.81 10.98
C TYR A 282 10.45 4.25 11.46
N ALA A 283 9.67 4.47 12.52
CA ALA A 283 9.49 5.80 13.09
C ALA A 283 10.83 6.43 13.54
N THR A 284 11.73 5.61 14.09
CA THR A 284 13.08 6.03 14.47
C THR A 284 13.94 6.35 13.24
N ILE A 285 13.92 5.51 12.21
CA ILE A 285 14.67 5.74 10.95
C ILE A 285 14.23 7.05 10.30
N TRP A 286 12.93 7.29 10.18
CA TRP A 286 12.39 8.50 9.56
C TRP A 286 12.60 9.77 10.39
N LEU A 287 12.60 9.67 11.72
CA LEU A 287 12.97 10.78 12.60
C LEU A 287 14.44 11.17 12.40
N ARG A 288 15.33 10.18 12.31
CA ARG A 288 16.76 10.41 12.03
C ARG A 288 16.94 11.05 10.65
N GLU A 289 16.25 10.54 9.63
CA GLU A 289 16.31 11.11 8.28
C GLU A 289 15.84 12.55 8.25
N HIS A 290 14.73 12.87 8.92
CA HIS A 290 14.24 14.25 9.01
C HIS A 290 15.32 15.18 9.59
N ASN A 291 15.91 14.81 10.73
CA ASN A 291 16.92 15.62 11.38
C ASN A 291 18.21 15.73 10.54
N ARG A 292 18.58 14.67 9.81
CA ARG A 292 19.72 14.66 8.86
C ARG A 292 19.46 15.61 7.69
N VAL A 293 18.26 15.61 7.12
CA VAL A 293 17.88 16.54 6.04
C VAL A 293 17.87 17.98 6.54
N CYS A 294 17.39 18.23 7.76
CA CYS A 294 17.49 19.55 8.39
C CYS A 294 18.94 20.05 8.49
N ASP A 295 19.88 19.17 8.87
CA ASP A 295 21.31 19.51 8.92
C ASP A 295 21.87 19.88 7.53
N VAL A 296 21.56 19.09 6.50
CA VAL A 296 21.96 19.37 5.11
C VAL A 296 21.36 20.71 4.64
N LEU A 297 20.09 20.97 4.91
CA LEU A 297 19.45 22.23 4.52
C LEU A 297 20.02 23.43 5.27
N LYS A 298 20.39 23.27 6.55
CA LYS A 298 21.00 24.35 7.34
C LYS A 298 22.41 24.69 6.84
N GLU A 299 23.16 23.71 6.36
CA GLU A 299 24.47 23.93 5.75
C GLU A 299 24.34 24.69 4.42
N VAL A 300 23.39 24.29 3.57
CA VAL A 300 23.14 24.96 2.27
C VAL A 300 22.50 26.34 2.47
N HIS A 301 21.66 26.50 3.49
CA HIS A 301 20.92 27.73 3.77
C HIS A 301 21.10 28.18 5.24
N PRO A 302 22.26 28.75 5.61
CA PRO A 302 22.53 29.17 6.99
C PRO A 302 21.53 30.17 7.55
N ASP A 303 20.93 31.00 6.68
CA ASP A 303 20.00 32.08 7.06
C ASP A 303 18.55 31.61 7.20
N TRP A 304 18.23 30.34 6.90
CA TRP A 304 16.86 29.84 7.08
C TRP A 304 16.52 29.66 8.56
N ASP A 305 15.27 30.03 8.87
CA ASP A 305 14.67 29.83 10.19
C ASP A 305 14.23 28.37 10.42
N ASP A 306 13.86 28.08 11.67
CA ASP A 306 13.39 26.74 12.08
C ASP A 306 12.20 26.27 11.25
N ASP A 307 11.22 27.13 11.01
CA ASP A 307 9.99 26.71 10.34
C ASP A 307 10.24 26.35 8.88
N ARG A 308 11.01 27.17 8.15
CA ARG A 308 11.35 26.87 6.76
C ARG A 308 12.16 25.59 6.62
N LEU A 309 13.11 25.34 7.52
CA LEU A 309 13.85 24.07 7.56
C LEU A 309 12.91 22.90 7.80
N PHE A 310 12.04 22.98 8.81
CA PHE A 310 11.09 21.92 9.14
C PHE A 310 10.16 21.59 7.96
N GLN A 311 9.53 22.62 7.36
CA GLN A 311 8.58 22.42 6.27
C GLN A 311 9.28 21.91 5.00
N THR A 312 10.47 22.40 4.67
CA THR A 312 11.22 21.94 3.50
C THR A 312 11.69 20.49 3.68
N SER A 313 12.20 20.13 4.86
CA SER A 313 12.55 18.74 5.20
C SER A 313 11.34 17.82 5.09
N ARG A 314 10.16 18.24 5.57
CA ARG A 314 8.93 17.46 5.40
C ARG A 314 8.58 17.22 3.92
N LEU A 315 8.71 18.22 3.06
CA LEU A 315 8.46 18.07 1.61
C LEU A 315 9.46 17.11 0.97
N ILE A 316 10.74 17.16 1.36
CA ILE A 316 11.77 16.22 0.91
C ILE A 316 11.40 14.79 1.32
N LEU A 317 11.09 14.55 2.59
CA LEU A 317 10.75 13.21 3.07
C LEU A 317 9.45 12.66 2.46
N ILE A 318 8.47 13.53 2.12
CA ILE A 318 7.29 13.11 1.32
C ILE A 318 7.75 12.60 -0.06
N GLY A 319 8.66 13.31 -0.71
CA GLY A 319 9.27 12.91 -1.98
C GLY A 319 10.02 11.58 -1.88
N GLU A 320 10.91 11.43 -0.89
CA GLU A 320 11.64 10.20 -0.64
C GLU A 320 10.71 9.02 -0.38
N THR A 321 9.64 9.24 0.40
CA THR A 321 8.63 8.22 0.67
C THR A 321 7.97 7.76 -0.63
N ILE A 322 7.52 8.68 -1.48
CA ILE A 322 6.87 8.32 -2.76
C ILE A 322 7.85 7.60 -3.69
N LYS A 323 9.10 8.07 -3.76
CA LYS A 323 10.17 7.43 -4.55
C LYS A 323 10.39 5.98 -4.12
N ILE A 324 10.64 5.74 -2.83
CA ILE A 324 10.87 4.40 -2.26
C ILE A 324 9.62 3.53 -2.46
N VAL A 325 8.42 4.09 -2.28
CA VAL A 325 7.19 3.33 -2.48
C VAL A 325 7.05 2.86 -3.92
N ILE A 326 7.29 3.70 -4.92
CA ILE A 326 7.12 3.32 -6.33
C ILE A 326 8.23 2.38 -6.79
N GLU A 327 9.49 2.72 -6.51
CA GLU A 327 10.64 2.08 -7.14
C GLU A 327 11.20 0.88 -6.37
N ASP A 328 10.95 0.79 -5.05
CA ASP A 328 11.38 -0.36 -4.24
C ASP A 328 10.16 -1.20 -3.81
N TYR A 329 9.18 -0.58 -3.15
CA TYR A 329 8.08 -1.31 -2.50
C TYR A 329 7.08 -1.91 -3.51
N VAL A 330 6.52 -1.09 -4.40
CA VAL A 330 5.59 -1.55 -5.45
C VAL A 330 6.33 -2.39 -6.48
N GLN A 331 7.60 -2.08 -6.76
CA GLN A 331 8.45 -2.90 -7.63
C GLN A 331 8.54 -4.33 -7.11
N HIS A 332 8.94 -4.51 -5.84
CA HIS A 332 8.98 -5.82 -5.16
C HIS A 332 7.61 -6.51 -5.18
N LEU A 333 6.59 -5.80 -4.72
CA LEU A 333 5.22 -6.32 -4.62
C LEU A 333 4.68 -6.83 -5.96
N SER A 334 4.96 -6.12 -7.05
CA SER A 334 4.46 -6.45 -8.38
C SER A 334 5.12 -7.69 -8.99
N GLY A 335 6.39 -7.96 -8.63
CA GLY A 335 7.21 -8.99 -9.26
C GLY A 335 7.54 -8.72 -10.74
N TYR A 336 7.35 -7.48 -11.23
CA TYR A 336 7.55 -7.15 -12.64
C TYR A 336 9.04 -7.05 -12.98
N ASN A 337 9.40 -7.52 -14.18
CA ASN A 337 10.71 -7.27 -14.78
C ASN A 337 10.82 -5.83 -15.32
N PHE A 338 9.70 -5.17 -15.58
CA PHE A 338 9.65 -3.75 -15.90
C PHE A 338 10.07 -2.93 -14.67
N LYS A 339 11.01 -1.99 -14.84
CA LYS A 339 11.46 -1.09 -13.79
C LYS A 339 10.51 0.11 -13.68
N LEU A 340 9.67 0.10 -12.66
CA LEU A 340 8.82 1.23 -12.29
C LEU A 340 9.67 2.49 -12.06
N LYS A 341 9.09 3.66 -12.30
CA LYS A 341 9.79 4.95 -12.20
C LYS A 341 8.88 5.96 -11.52
N PHE A 342 9.39 6.61 -10.48
CA PHE A 342 8.80 7.83 -9.96
C PHE A 342 9.33 9.02 -10.77
N ASP A 343 8.45 9.58 -11.59
CA ASP A 343 8.73 10.75 -12.40
C ASP A 343 7.42 11.52 -12.63
N PRO A 344 7.18 12.59 -11.84
CA PRO A 344 5.99 13.42 -11.98
C PRO A 344 5.83 14.05 -13.36
N GLU A 345 6.92 14.31 -14.09
CA GLU A 345 6.87 14.98 -15.40
C GLU A 345 6.12 14.15 -16.45
N LEU A 346 6.05 12.83 -16.27
CA LEU A 346 5.29 11.92 -17.13
C LEU A 346 3.80 12.28 -17.19
N LEU A 347 3.26 12.97 -16.18
CA LEU A 347 1.86 13.36 -16.10
C LEU A 347 1.58 14.82 -16.43
N PHE A 348 2.59 15.67 -16.64
CA PHE A 348 2.39 17.12 -16.82
C PHE A 348 1.58 17.48 -18.07
N LYS A 349 1.62 16.61 -19.09
CA LYS A 349 0.87 16.78 -20.35
C LYS A 349 -0.43 15.97 -20.38
N GLU A 350 -0.73 15.24 -19.30
CA GLU A 350 -1.88 14.36 -19.20
C GLU A 350 -3.00 15.02 -18.37
N ARG A 351 -4.25 14.60 -18.60
CA ARG A 351 -5.38 15.04 -17.77
C ARG A 351 -5.37 14.28 -16.45
N PHE A 352 -4.70 14.86 -15.46
CA PHE A 352 -4.56 14.28 -14.14
C PHE A 352 -4.95 15.28 -13.04
N GLN A 353 -5.59 14.78 -11.98
CA GLN A 353 -6.02 15.61 -10.84
C GLN A 353 -5.10 15.36 -9.64
N TYR A 354 -4.37 16.38 -9.20
CA TYR A 354 -3.46 16.32 -8.04
C TYR A 354 -4.22 16.45 -6.71
N GLN A 355 -5.09 15.48 -6.46
CA GLN A 355 -5.86 15.33 -5.23
C GLN A 355 -6.16 13.85 -5.00
N ASN A 356 -6.42 13.47 -3.74
CA ASN A 356 -6.81 12.11 -3.39
C ASN A 356 -7.86 12.11 -2.26
N ARG A 357 -8.69 11.07 -2.24
CA ARG A 357 -9.56 10.73 -1.11
C ARG A 357 -9.44 9.25 -0.86
N ILE A 358 -8.98 8.87 0.33
CA ILE A 358 -8.80 7.46 0.67
C ILE A 358 -10.17 6.78 0.67
N SER A 359 -10.25 5.69 -0.09
CA SER A 359 -11.47 4.89 -0.20
C SER A 359 -11.53 3.87 0.94
N SER A 360 -12.72 3.58 1.44
CA SER A 360 -12.90 2.60 2.50
C SER A 360 -12.51 1.19 2.00
N GLU A 361 -12.77 0.89 0.72
CA GLU A 361 -12.33 -0.33 0.07
C GLU A 361 -10.80 -0.42 -0.01
N PHE A 362 -10.13 0.73 -0.13
CA PHE A 362 -8.67 0.80 -0.08
C PHE A 362 -8.12 0.50 1.32
N ASN A 363 -8.85 0.89 2.37
CA ASN A 363 -8.54 0.48 3.74
C ASN A 363 -8.74 -1.04 3.89
N THR A 364 -9.91 -1.55 3.48
CA THR A 364 -10.26 -2.97 3.61
C THR A 364 -9.28 -3.91 2.91
N LEU A 365 -8.88 -3.63 1.66
CA LEU A 365 -7.97 -4.54 0.94
C LEU A 365 -6.57 -4.58 1.54
N TYR A 366 -6.13 -3.53 2.25
CA TYR A 366 -4.76 -3.43 2.78
C TYR A 366 -4.58 -4.12 4.14
N HIS A 367 -5.57 -4.86 4.63
CA HIS A 367 -5.45 -5.67 5.83
C HIS A 367 -4.64 -6.95 5.59
N TRP A 368 -3.37 -6.80 5.23
CA TRP A 368 -2.42 -7.86 4.87
C TRP A 368 -1.81 -8.57 6.08
N HIS A 369 -2.63 -8.85 7.09
CA HIS A 369 -2.24 -9.57 8.31
C HIS A 369 -1.59 -10.95 8.07
N PRO A 370 -1.87 -11.69 6.98
CA PRO A 370 -1.13 -12.90 6.67
C PRO A 370 0.39 -12.72 6.52
N LEU A 371 0.88 -11.50 6.26
CA LEU A 371 2.31 -11.21 6.20
C LEU A 371 3.03 -11.53 7.51
N MET A 372 2.36 -11.39 8.64
CA MET A 372 2.98 -11.55 9.95
C MET A 372 3.39 -13.01 10.21
N PRO A 373 4.57 -13.26 10.79
CA PRO A 373 5.08 -14.62 11.03
C PRO A 373 4.39 -15.27 12.24
N ASP A 374 4.78 -16.50 12.57
CA ASP A 374 4.33 -17.15 13.82
C ASP A 374 5.11 -16.65 15.06
N ALA A 375 6.37 -16.26 14.87
CA ALA A 375 7.24 -15.64 15.87
C ALA A 375 8.22 -14.66 15.19
N PHE A 376 8.82 -13.73 15.94
CA PHE A 376 9.74 -12.72 15.42
C PHE A 376 11.18 -13.08 15.82
N HIS A 377 12.04 -13.28 14.84
CA HIS A 377 13.42 -13.73 15.05
C HIS A 377 14.35 -12.53 14.96
N ILE A 378 15.01 -12.18 16.07
CA ILE A 378 15.91 -11.03 16.15
C ILE A 378 17.23 -11.49 16.75
N GLN A 379 18.29 -11.48 15.93
CA GLN A 379 19.57 -12.12 16.24
C GLN A 379 19.36 -13.57 16.72
N GLU A 380 19.84 -13.92 17.91
CA GLU A 380 19.72 -15.24 18.55
C GLU A 380 18.37 -15.42 19.29
N GLN A 381 17.55 -14.37 19.39
CA GLN A 381 16.33 -14.35 20.19
C GLN A 381 15.09 -14.59 19.32
N VAL A 382 14.12 -15.33 19.89
CA VAL A 382 12.81 -15.59 19.25
C VAL A 382 11.71 -15.05 20.15
N TYR A 383 10.95 -14.09 19.64
CA TYR A 383 9.85 -13.44 20.35
C TYR A 383 8.51 -14.00 19.87
N SER A 384 7.70 -14.51 20.80
CA SER A 384 6.27 -14.75 20.57
C SER A 384 5.50 -13.42 20.49
N TYR A 385 4.25 -13.44 19.99
CA TYR A 385 3.40 -12.25 19.94
C TYR A 385 3.26 -11.52 21.29
N PRO A 386 2.95 -12.20 22.42
CA PRO A 386 2.87 -11.53 23.73
C PRO A 386 4.18 -10.89 24.19
N GLN A 387 5.33 -11.41 23.74
CA GLN A 387 6.64 -10.84 24.06
C GLN A 387 7.03 -9.69 23.12
N PHE A 388 6.44 -9.62 21.93
CA PHE A 388 6.76 -8.61 20.91
C PHE A 388 5.82 -7.40 20.96
N VAL A 389 4.52 -7.62 21.17
CA VAL A 389 3.49 -6.58 21.20
C VAL A 389 3.64 -5.71 22.46
N PHE A 390 3.60 -4.40 22.28
CA PHE A 390 3.87 -3.36 23.29
C PHE A 390 5.24 -3.44 23.97
N ASN A 391 6.20 -4.15 23.37
CA ASN A 391 7.55 -4.29 23.91
C ASN A 391 8.57 -3.40 23.18
N THR A 392 8.53 -2.10 23.47
CA THR A 392 9.44 -1.11 22.84
C THR A 392 10.90 -1.27 23.24
N SER A 393 11.23 -1.97 24.33
CA SER A 393 12.63 -2.19 24.71
C SER A 393 13.39 -3.05 23.71
N VAL A 394 12.70 -3.89 22.92
CA VAL A 394 13.30 -4.64 21.79
C VAL A 394 14.05 -3.69 20.84
N VAL A 395 13.52 -2.48 20.62
CA VAL A 395 14.13 -1.48 19.74
C VAL A 395 15.45 -0.96 20.29
N THR A 396 15.50 -0.68 21.60
CA THR A 396 16.72 -0.17 22.25
C THR A 396 17.71 -1.28 22.55
N THR A 397 17.25 -2.47 22.93
CA THR A 397 18.10 -3.62 23.29
C THR A 397 18.87 -4.16 22.08
N HIS A 398 18.23 -4.30 20.92
CA HIS A 398 18.92 -4.77 19.72
C HIS A 398 19.50 -3.64 18.88
N GLY A 399 18.94 -2.44 18.96
CA GLY A 399 19.28 -1.32 18.10
C GLY A 399 18.75 -1.48 16.67
N ILE A 400 18.64 -0.34 15.96
CA ILE A 400 18.02 -0.28 14.63
C ILE A 400 18.74 -1.14 13.59
N SER A 401 20.08 -1.17 13.61
CA SER A 401 20.87 -1.93 12.62
C SER A 401 20.57 -3.44 12.67
N ASN A 402 20.52 -4.02 13.87
CA ASN A 402 20.24 -5.44 14.05
C ASN A 402 18.78 -5.79 13.73
N LEU A 403 17.83 -4.89 14.08
CA LEU A 403 16.44 -5.08 13.68
C LEU A 403 16.27 -5.11 12.17
N VAL A 404 16.89 -4.18 11.45
CA VAL A 404 16.86 -4.16 9.98
C VAL A 404 17.46 -5.44 9.40
N ALA A 405 18.62 -5.87 9.91
CA ALA A 405 19.28 -7.09 9.44
C ALA A 405 18.42 -8.34 9.69
N SER A 406 17.78 -8.45 10.86
CA SER A 406 16.92 -9.57 11.21
C SER A 406 15.60 -9.58 10.41
N PHE A 407 14.93 -8.43 10.30
CA PHE A 407 13.68 -8.34 9.53
C PHE A 407 13.89 -8.47 8.03
N THR A 408 15.08 -8.14 7.50
CA THR A 408 15.42 -8.40 6.10
C THR A 408 15.56 -9.90 5.82
N LYS A 409 16.08 -10.67 6.79
CA LYS A 409 16.32 -12.12 6.63
C LYS A 409 15.08 -12.97 6.89
N GLN A 410 14.13 -12.48 7.69
CA GLN A 410 12.93 -13.24 8.02
C GLN A 410 11.85 -13.08 6.94
N ILE A 411 11.41 -14.20 6.37
CA ILE A 411 10.35 -14.24 5.35
C ILE A 411 8.97 -13.94 5.94
N ALA A 412 8.16 -13.19 5.20
CA ALA A 412 6.77 -12.89 5.49
C ALA A 412 5.83 -13.95 4.88
N GLY A 413 4.58 -13.99 5.35
CA GLY A 413 3.58 -14.92 4.85
C GLY A 413 2.87 -14.47 3.58
N ARG A 414 2.42 -15.41 2.74
CA ARG A 414 1.58 -15.15 1.56
C ARG A 414 0.22 -14.59 1.98
N VAL A 415 -0.32 -13.61 1.24
CA VAL A 415 -1.60 -12.96 1.60
C VAL A 415 -2.82 -13.63 0.98
N ALA A 416 -2.78 -13.95 -0.32
CA ALA A 416 -3.88 -14.64 -0.99
C ALA A 416 -3.82 -16.18 -0.83
N GLY A 417 -4.88 -16.85 -1.26
CA GLY A 417 -5.02 -18.32 -1.23
C GLY A 417 -5.48 -18.91 0.10
N GLY A 418 -5.97 -18.08 1.02
CA GLY A 418 -6.63 -18.49 2.25
C GLY A 418 -5.71 -19.07 3.34
N ARG A 419 -6.30 -19.30 4.51
CA ARG A 419 -5.73 -20.07 5.64
C ARG A 419 -4.31 -19.69 6.05
N ASN A 420 -4.01 -18.39 6.10
CA ASN A 420 -2.69 -17.89 6.49
C ASN A 420 -2.69 -16.66 7.42
N VAL A 421 -3.85 -16.23 7.94
CA VAL A 421 -3.92 -15.19 8.98
C VAL A 421 -3.48 -15.79 10.33
N PRO A 422 -2.44 -15.25 11.00
CA PRO A 422 -2.00 -15.78 12.29
C PRO A 422 -3.12 -15.70 13.34
N PRO A 423 -3.29 -16.72 14.21
CA PRO A 423 -4.32 -16.70 15.25
C PRO A 423 -4.26 -15.47 16.15
N ALA A 424 -3.06 -14.95 16.45
CA ALA A 424 -2.84 -13.78 17.29
C ALA A 424 -3.53 -12.49 16.79
N VAL A 425 -3.81 -12.39 15.49
CA VAL A 425 -4.45 -11.22 14.86
C VAL A 425 -5.78 -11.55 14.19
N MET A 426 -6.36 -12.71 14.51
CA MET A 426 -7.62 -13.17 13.93
C MET A 426 -8.78 -12.20 14.16
N MET A 427 -8.82 -11.58 15.33
CA MET A 427 -9.85 -10.59 15.67
C MET A 427 -9.88 -9.40 14.70
N VAL A 428 -8.73 -9.04 14.09
CA VAL A 428 -8.68 -7.95 13.11
C VAL A 428 -9.33 -8.36 11.79
N ALA A 429 -9.13 -9.61 11.36
CA ALA A 429 -9.80 -10.14 10.18
C ALA A 429 -11.33 -10.22 10.39
N LEU A 430 -11.76 -10.67 11.57
CA LEU A 430 -13.18 -10.71 11.95
C LEU A 430 -13.80 -9.30 11.91
N LYS A 431 -13.16 -8.31 12.55
CA LYS A 431 -13.62 -6.92 12.51
C LYS A 431 -13.61 -6.33 11.10
N SER A 432 -12.69 -6.75 10.23
CA SER A 432 -12.67 -6.31 8.83
C SER A 432 -13.91 -6.78 8.05
N ILE A 433 -14.39 -7.99 8.33
CA ILE A 433 -15.65 -8.52 7.77
C ILE A 433 -16.84 -7.72 8.31
N GLU A 434 -16.95 -7.61 9.64
CA GLU A 434 -18.05 -6.88 10.29
C GLU A 434 -18.14 -5.41 9.83
N ASN A 435 -17.00 -4.72 9.75
CA ASN A 435 -16.96 -3.34 9.27
C ASN A 435 -17.41 -3.22 7.81
N SER A 436 -17.03 -4.18 6.95
CA SER A 436 -17.47 -4.21 5.54
C SER A 436 -18.99 -4.36 5.43
N ARG A 437 -19.59 -5.18 6.30
CA ARG A 437 -21.05 -5.36 6.39
C ARG A 437 -21.75 -4.11 6.92
N GLN A 438 -21.23 -3.51 7.99
CA GLN A 438 -21.76 -2.25 8.54
C GLN A 438 -21.79 -1.14 7.48
N MET A 439 -20.76 -1.09 6.64
CA MET A 439 -20.66 -0.13 5.53
C MET A 439 -21.39 -0.57 4.25
N ARG A 440 -22.10 -1.70 4.28
CA ARG A 440 -22.91 -2.24 3.17
C ARG A 440 -22.13 -2.30 1.85
N TYR A 441 -20.96 -2.92 1.90
CA TYR A 441 -20.16 -3.15 0.70
C TYR A 441 -20.93 -4.01 -0.30
N GLN A 442 -20.74 -3.74 -1.59
CA GLN A 442 -21.20 -4.64 -2.64
C GLN A 442 -20.30 -5.89 -2.68
N SER A 443 -20.72 -6.91 -3.42
CA SER A 443 -19.98 -8.18 -3.51
C SER A 443 -18.63 -8.05 -4.24
N LEU A 444 -17.77 -9.05 -4.07
CA LEU A 444 -16.51 -9.19 -4.79
C LEU A 444 -16.71 -9.02 -6.30
N ASN A 445 -17.72 -9.68 -6.89
CA ASN A 445 -17.99 -9.61 -8.32
C ASN A 445 -18.47 -8.22 -8.78
N ALA A 446 -19.17 -7.47 -7.94
CA ALA A 446 -19.50 -6.07 -8.22
C ALA A 446 -18.23 -5.22 -8.35
N TYR A 447 -17.30 -5.36 -7.41
CA TYR A 447 -16.00 -4.68 -7.48
C TYR A 447 -15.15 -5.17 -8.66
N ARG A 448 -15.13 -6.47 -8.96
CA ARG A 448 -14.42 -6.99 -10.14
C ARG A 448 -14.90 -6.31 -11.43
N LYS A 449 -16.22 -6.23 -11.64
CA LYS A 449 -16.82 -5.47 -12.77
C LYS A 449 -16.38 -4.00 -12.76
N ARG A 450 -16.43 -3.33 -11.60
CA ARG A 450 -16.03 -1.91 -11.44
C ARG A 450 -14.57 -1.64 -11.81
N PHE A 451 -13.69 -2.62 -11.64
CA PHE A 451 -12.27 -2.56 -11.99
C PHE A 451 -11.94 -3.29 -13.30
N SER A 452 -12.92 -3.45 -14.19
CA SER A 452 -12.76 -4.03 -15.53
C SER A 452 -12.26 -5.49 -15.55
N MET A 453 -12.54 -6.25 -14.50
CA MET A 453 -12.31 -7.70 -14.44
C MET A 453 -13.60 -8.45 -14.73
N LYS A 454 -13.47 -9.70 -15.20
CA LYS A 454 -14.62 -10.60 -15.35
C LYS A 454 -15.07 -11.09 -13.96
N PRO A 455 -16.38 -11.12 -13.66
CA PRO A 455 -16.86 -11.74 -12.44
C PRO A 455 -16.53 -13.24 -12.43
N TYR A 456 -16.28 -13.79 -11.25
CA TYR A 456 -16.09 -15.22 -11.06
C TYR A 456 -17.37 -15.99 -11.35
N ALA A 457 -17.26 -17.07 -12.13
CA ALA A 457 -18.41 -17.87 -12.54
C ALA A 457 -18.80 -18.94 -11.51
N SER A 458 -17.86 -19.35 -10.66
CA SER A 458 -18.07 -20.34 -9.60
C SER A 458 -17.09 -20.11 -8.44
N PHE A 459 -17.32 -20.79 -7.32
CA PHE A 459 -16.40 -20.77 -6.20
C PHE A 459 -15.05 -21.43 -6.53
N GLU A 460 -15.03 -22.47 -7.36
CA GLU A 460 -13.78 -23.09 -7.85
C GLU A 460 -12.98 -22.14 -8.76
N ASP A 461 -13.64 -21.30 -9.56
CA ASP A 461 -12.99 -20.26 -10.38
C ASP A 461 -12.31 -19.20 -9.49
N LEU A 462 -12.94 -18.86 -8.34
CA LEU A 462 -12.39 -17.95 -7.33
C LEU A 462 -11.18 -18.54 -6.60
N THR A 463 -11.28 -19.75 -6.04
CA THR A 463 -10.24 -20.31 -5.15
C THR A 463 -9.17 -21.09 -5.91
N GLY A 464 -9.49 -21.61 -7.10
CA GLY A 464 -8.63 -22.51 -7.86
C GLY A 464 -8.51 -23.91 -7.27
N GLU A 465 -9.37 -24.26 -6.31
CA GLU A 465 -9.38 -25.54 -5.60
C GLU A 465 -10.82 -25.92 -5.21
N LYS A 466 -11.01 -27.07 -4.54
CA LYS A 466 -12.36 -27.63 -4.29
C LYS A 466 -12.82 -27.58 -2.83
N GLU A 467 -11.91 -27.59 -1.87
CA GLU A 467 -12.23 -27.69 -0.45
C GLU A 467 -12.81 -26.37 0.07
N MET A 468 -12.10 -25.25 -0.13
CA MET A 468 -12.61 -23.93 0.25
C MET A 468 -13.76 -23.49 -0.66
N ALA A 469 -13.75 -23.90 -1.94
CA ALA A 469 -14.86 -23.64 -2.84
C ALA A 469 -16.19 -24.24 -2.33
N ALA A 470 -16.18 -25.49 -1.89
CA ALA A 470 -17.37 -26.15 -1.32
C ALA A 470 -17.82 -25.49 -0.02
N GLU A 471 -16.89 -25.13 0.87
CA GLU A 471 -17.18 -24.40 2.11
C GLU A 471 -17.80 -23.02 1.82
N LEU A 472 -17.27 -22.28 0.84
CA LEU A 472 -17.82 -21.00 0.40
C LEU A 472 -19.20 -21.15 -0.24
N GLU A 473 -19.42 -22.19 -1.05
CA GLU A 473 -20.70 -22.49 -1.66
C GLU A 473 -21.77 -22.81 -0.60
N GLU A 474 -21.43 -23.65 0.38
CA GLU A 474 -22.30 -23.95 1.51
C GLU A 474 -22.63 -22.68 2.30
N MET A 475 -21.65 -21.82 2.57
CA MET A 475 -21.83 -20.60 3.35
C MET A 475 -22.67 -19.55 2.60
N TYR A 476 -22.27 -19.17 1.37
CA TYR A 476 -22.84 -18.02 0.64
C TYR A 476 -24.01 -18.40 -0.29
N GLY A 477 -24.10 -19.64 -0.75
CA GLY A 477 -25.12 -20.13 -1.70
C GLY A 477 -24.97 -19.64 -3.15
N HIS A 478 -24.30 -18.50 -3.39
CA HIS A 478 -24.09 -17.96 -4.73
C HIS A 478 -22.77 -17.17 -4.81
N VAL A 479 -21.99 -17.34 -5.89
CA VAL A 479 -20.67 -16.69 -6.04
C VAL A 479 -20.77 -15.15 -6.09
N ASP A 480 -21.84 -14.60 -6.66
CA ASP A 480 -22.11 -13.16 -6.66
C ASP A 480 -22.47 -12.58 -5.28
N ALA A 481 -22.60 -13.40 -4.24
CA ALA A 481 -22.82 -12.95 -2.86
C ALA A 481 -21.55 -12.93 -2.01
N VAL A 482 -20.39 -13.35 -2.55
CA VAL A 482 -19.12 -13.37 -1.81
C VAL A 482 -18.71 -11.94 -1.44
N GLU A 483 -18.41 -11.73 -0.15
CA GLU A 483 -17.94 -10.44 0.37
C GLU A 483 -16.52 -10.10 -0.13
N LEU A 484 -16.24 -8.80 -0.26
CA LEU A 484 -14.95 -8.33 -0.78
C LEU A 484 -13.74 -8.85 0.00
N TYR A 485 -13.69 -8.65 1.32
CA TYR A 485 -12.50 -8.99 2.12
C TYR A 485 -12.22 -10.49 2.19
N PRO A 486 -13.19 -11.37 2.54
CA PRO A 486 -13.02 -12.81 2.42
C PRO A 486 -12.59 -13.23 1.01
N GLY A 487 -13.27 -12.70 -0.01
CA GLY A 487 -13.00 -12.97 -1.41
C GLY A 487 -11.56 -12.68 -1.81
N LEU A 488 -11.03 -11.52 -1.41
CA LEU A 488 -9.64 -11.10 -1.67
C LEU A 488 -8.61 -12.06 -1.04
N LEU A 489 -8.88 -12.57 0.16
CA LEU A 489 -7.94 -13.42 0.88
C LEU A 489 -7.96 -14.87 0.41
N VAL A 490 -9.12 -15.39 -0.02
CA VAL A 490 -9.25 -16.78 -0.53
C VAL A 490 -9.02 -16.89 -2.03
N GLU A 491 -8.99 -15.77 -2.76
CA GLU A 491 -8.71 -15.72 -4.19
C GLU A 491 -7.43 -16.50 -4.52
N LYS A 492 -7.48 -17.28 -5.59
CA LYS A 492 -6.32 -18.00 -6.13
C LYS A 492 -5.17 -17.02 -6.38
N PRO A 493 -3.99 -17.22 -5.76
CA PRO A 493 -2.81 -16.41 -6.07
C PRO A 493 -2.39 -16.58 -7.53
N ARG A 494 -1.78 -15.54 -8.11
CA ARG A 494 -1.05 -15.70 -9.38
C ARG A 494 0.17 -16.59 -9.16
N THR A 495 0.70 -17.17 -10.24
CA THR A 495 1.86 -18.08 -10.17
C THR A 495 3.04 -17.40 -9.49
N ASN A 496 3.56 -18.01 -8.42
CA ASN A 496 4.66 -17.49 -7.60
C ASN A 496 4.44 -16.05 -7.08
N ALA A 497 3.19 -15.67 -6.79
CA ALA A 497 2.85 -14.33 -6.32
C ALA A 497 2.25 -14.33 -4.90
N ILE A 498 2.37 -13.17 -4.25
CA ILE A 498 1.81 -12.88 -2.92
C ILE A 498 0.28 -12.74 -2.95
N PHE A 499 -0.28 -12.31 -4.09
CA PHE A 499 -1.68 -11.95 -4.27
C PHE A 499 -2.36 -12.65 -5.45
N GLY A 500 -3.70 -12.62 -5.44
CA GLY A 500 -4.55 -12.90 -6.61
C GLY A 500 -4.71 -11.70 -7.56
N GLU A 501 -5.55 -11.87 -8.58
CA GLU A 501 -5.83 -10.84 -9.59
C GLU A 501 -6.51 -9.59 -8.99
N THR A 502 -7.55 -9.79 -8.18
CA THR A 502 -8.39 -8.71 -7.67
C THR A 502 -7.59 -7.74 -6.81
N MET A 503 -6.71 -8.24 -5.95
CA MET A 503 -5.87 -7.40 -5.09
C MET A 503 -5.00 -6.42 -5.90
N VAL A 504 -4.43 -6.88 -7.02
CA VAL A 504 -3.56 -6.06 -7.88
C VAL A 504 -4.41 -5.06 -8.68
N GLU A 505 -5.48 -5.52 -9.31
CA GLU A 505 -6.29 -4.71 -10.22
C GLU A 505 -7.14 -3.66 -9.48
N MET A 506 -7.49 -3.91 -8.21
CA MET A 506 -8.10 -2.91 -7.32
C MET A 506 -7.06 -2.05 -6.60
N GLY A 507 -5.99 -2.66 -6.09
CA GLY A 507 -4.99 -1.98 -5.27
C GLY A 507 -4.12 -0.99 -6.03
N ALA A 508 -3.67 -1.36 -7.24
CA ALA A 508 -2.79 -0.51 -8.03
C ALA A 508 -3.42 0.86 -8.39
N PRO A 509 -4.68 0.95 -8.85
CA PRO A 509 -5.37 2.23 -9.03
C PRO A 509 -5.38 3.12 -7.79
N TYR A 510 -5.76 2.60 -6.62
CA TYR A 510 -5.78 3.39 -5.38
C TYR A 510 -4.38 3.84 -4.96
N SER A 511 -3.40 2.93 -5.03
CA SER A 511 -2.01 3.21 -4.67
C SER A 511 -1.41 4.29 -5.55
N LEU A 512 -1.44 4.12 -6.88
CA LEU A 512 -0.85 5.08 -7.82
C LEU A 512 -1.56 6.43 -7.80
N LYS A 513 -2.89 6.46 -7.62
CA LYS A 513 -3.64 7.70 -7.44
C LYS A 513 -3.27 8.41 -6.13
N GLY A 514 -3.09 7.66 -5.02
CA GLY A 514 -2.66 8.22 -3.74
C GLY A 514 -1.23 8.78 -3.76
N LEU A 515 -0.34 8.16 -4.53
CA LEU A 515 1.05 8.57 -4.69
C LEU A 515 1.17 9.78 -5.63
N MET A 516 0.77 9.62 -6.89
CA MET A 516 0.92 10.68 -7.90
C MET A 516 -0.10 11.81 -7.75
N GLY A 517 -1.21 11.57 -7.03
CA GLY A 517 -2.19 12.57 -6.64
C GLY A 517 -1.69 13.55 -5.58
N ASN A 518 -0.51 13.32 -5.01
CA ASN A 518 0.09 14.23 -4.04
C ASN A 518 0.43 15.58 -4.71
N PRO A 519 0.17 16.73 -4.06
CA PRO A 519 0.50 18.04 -4.61
C PRO A 519 1.98 18.20 -4.95
N ILE A 520 2.91 17.51 -4.28
CA ILE A 520 4.34 17.61 -4.62
C ILE A 520 4.64 17.12 -6.05
N CYS A 521 3.79 16.27 -6.61
CA CYS A 521 3.90 15.76 -7.98
C CYS A 521 3.28 16.72 -9.02
N SER A 522 2.67 17.82 -8.59
CA SER A 522 2.10 18.80 -9.51
C SER A 522 3.21 19.60 -10.21
N PRO A 523 2.97 20.11 -11.44
CA PRO A 523 3.91 20.99 -12.13
C PRO A 523 4.28 22.22 -11.29
N GLU A 524 3.42 22.65 -10.39
CA GLU A 524 3.68 23.82 -9.55
C GLU A 524 4.69 23.56 -8.44
N TYR A 525 4.65 22.37 -7.83
CA TYR A 525 5.50 22.02 -6.69
C TYR A 525 6.76 21.26 -7.10
N TRP A 526 6.73 20.49 -8.20
CA TRP A 526 7.85 19.65 -8.61
C TRP A 526 8.97 20.47 -9.27
N LYS A 527 9.64 21.29 -8.45
CA LYS A 527 10.70 22.23 -8.82
C LYS A 527 11.77 22.18 -7.73
N PRO A 528 13.07 22.30 -8.06
CA PRO A 528 14.14 22.28 -7.05
C PRO A 528 13.94 23.31 -5.92
N SER A 529 13.40 24.49 -6.23
CA SER A 529 13.13 25.54 -5.24
C SER A 529 12.19 25.13 -4.10
N THR A 530 11.23 24.23 -4.37
CA THR A 530 10.30 23.69 -3.37
C THR A 530 11.02 22.88 -2.30
N PHE A 531 12.15 22.27 -2.68
CA PHE A 531 12.94 21.37 -1.85
C PHE A 531 14.26 22.00 -1.39
N GLY A 532 14.37 23.33 -1.46
CA GLY A 532 15.59 24.04 -1.04
C GLY A 532 16.75 23.93 -2.02
N GLY A 533 16.46 23.80 -3.31
CA GLY A 533 17.45 23.78 -4.39
C GLY A 533 17.74 22.36 -4.89
N SER A 534 18.78 22.23 -5.71
CA SER A 534 19.17 20.93 -6.29
C SER A 534 19.52 19.90 -5.23
N VAL A 535 20.16 20.31 -4.13
CA VAL A 535 20.58 19.40 -3.05
C VAL A 535 19.39 18.62 -2.47
N GLY A 536 18.32 19.32 -2.05
CA GLY A 536 17.13 18.64 -1.52
C GLY A 536 16.34 17.88 -2.59
N PHE A 537 16.37 18.35 -3.84
CA PHE A 537 15.75 17.64 -4.96
C PHE A 537 16.48 16.33 -5.29
N ASP A 538 17.81 16.32 -5.20
CA ASP A 538 18.65 15.14 -5.44
C ASP A 538 18.49 14.10 -4.33
N ILE A 539 18.23 14.52 -3.08
CA ILE A 539 17.86 13.60 -1.99
C ILE A 539 16.64 12.79 -2.41
N ILE A 540 15.59 13.44 -2.93
CA ILE A 540 14.38 12.76 -3.39
C ILE A 540 14.68 11.83 -4.57
N ASN A 541 15.35 12.35 -5.60
CA ASN A 541 15.55 11.62 -6.85
C ASN A 541 16.47 10.40 -6.71
N THR A 542 17.31 10.37 -5.67
CA THR A 542 18.24 9.27 -5.37
C THR A 542 17.85 8.43 -4.15
N ALA A 543 16.67 8.69 -3.57
CA ALA A 543 16.18 7.93 -2.42
C ALA A 543 15.94 6.45 -2.77
N SER A 544 16.33 5.59 -1.83
CA SER A 544 16.07 4.15 -1.85
C SER A 544 15.99 3.65 -0.41
N LEU A 545 15.37 2.49 -0.18
CA LEU A 545 15.30 1.86 1.14
C LEU A 545 16.71 1.68 1.74
N GLN A 546 17.66 1.19 0.94
CA GLN A 546 19.04 0.97 1.37
C GLN A 546 19.70 2.29 1.78
N ARG A 547 19.52 3.37 1.01
CA ARG A 547 20.11 4.67 1.33
C ARG A 547 19.50 5.29 2.59
N LEU A 548 18.17 5.18 2.74
CA LEU A 548 17.44 5.63 3.93
C LEU A 548 18.00 4.95 5.19
N VAL A 549 18.22 3.63 5.14
CA VAL A 549 18.81 2.91 6.28
C VAL A 549 20.26 3.29 6.50
N CYS A 550 21.13 3.20 5.47
CA CYS A 550 22.56 3.46 5.62
C CYS A 550 22.89 4.85 6.13
N SER A 551 22.10 5.85 5.75
CA SER A 551 22.34 7.24 6.16
C SER A 551 21.97 7.49 7.63
N ASN A 552 21.28 6.55 8.29
CA ASN A 552 20.66 6.74 9.60
C ASN A 552 20.97 5.64 10.63
N VAL A 553 21.92 4.74 10.34
CA VAL A 553 22.41 3.73 11.29
C VAL A 553 23.91 3.86 11.50
N LYS A 554 24.38 3.65 12.73
CA LYS A 554 25.82 3.61 13.00
C LYS A 554 26.43 2.25 12.69
N GLY A 555 27.72 2.26 12.38
CA GLY A 555 28.49 1.06 12.07
C GLY A 555 28.34 0.62 10.61
N PRO A 556 28.67 -0.64 10.29
CA PRO A 556 28.51 -1.16 8.93
C PRO A 556 27.03 -1.12 8.54
N CYS A 557 26.74 -0.60 7.35
CA CYS A 557 25.36 -0.53 6.89
C CYS A 557 24.79 -1.96 6.71
N PRO A 558 23.68 -2.32 7.37
CA PRO A 558 23.02 -3.59 7.15
C PRO A 558 22.35 -3.59 5.78
N VAL A 559 22.23 -4.78 5.17
CA VAL A 559 21.39 -4.95 3.98
C VAL A 559 19.95 -4.67 4.37
N ALA A 560 19.31 -3.73 3.67
CA ALA A 560 17.91 -3.36 3.84
C ALA A 560 17.17 -3.67 2.55
N SER A 561 16.34 -4.72 2.59
CA SER A 561 15.64 -5.20 1.40
C SER A 561 14.22 -5.64 1.74
N PHE A 562 13.29 -5.38 0.83
CA PHE A 562 11.94 -5.91 0.87
C PHE A 562 11.85 -7.39 0.47
N HIS A 563 12.91 -7.93 -0.11
CA HIS A 563 13.08 -9.33 -0.45
C HIS A 563 14.13 -9.98 0.48
N VAL A 564 13.89 -11.22 0.89
CA VAL A 564 14.86 -12.02 1.65
C VAL A 564 16.02 -12.39 0.74
N PRO A 565 17.28 -12.02 1.05
CA PRO A 565 18.43 -12.33 0.19
C PRO A 565 18.65 -13.84 0.05
N ASP A 566 19.02 -14.29 -1.16
CA ASP A 566 19.48 -15.66 -1.38
C ASP A 566 20.79 -15.93 -0.62
N VAL A 567 20.93 -17.14 -0.06
CA VAL A 567 22.09 -17.55 0.75
C VAL A 567 23.42 -17.47 -0.04
N GLU A 568 23.36 -17.51 -1.38
CA GLU A 568 24.55 -17.45 -2.24
C GLU A 568 25.10 -16.02 -2.46
N ASP A 569 24.31 -14.97 -2.24
CA ASP A 569 24.73 -13.59 -2.56
C ASP A 569 25.72 -12.99 -1.54
N ASN A 570 26.00 -13.72 -0.45
CA ASN A 570 27.09 -13.39 0.47
C ASN A 570 28.46 -13.88 -0.01
N ARG A 571 28.54 -14.77 -1.01
CA ARG A 571 29.82 -15.24 -1.57
C ARG A 571 30.38 -14.30 -2.64
N SER A 572 29.52 -13.61 -3.39
CA SER A 572 29.93 -12.66 -4.44
C SER A 572 30.53 -11.37 -3.88
N ASN A 573 30.06 -10.88 -2.73
CA ASN A 573 30.57 -9.66 -2.10
C ASN A 573 31.83 -9.84 -1.23
N THR A 574 32.25 -11.08 -0.96
CA THR A 574 33.45 -11.36 -0.15
C THR A 574 34.71 -11.60 -1.01
N ILE A 575 34.56 -11.73 -2.34
CA ILE A 575 35.68 -12.04 -3.25
C ILE A 575 36.34 -10.77 -3.86
N ASN A 576 35.70 -9.60 -3.77
CA ASN A 576 36.25 -8.35 -4.33
C ASN A 576 36.91 -7.40 -3.31
N SER A 577 37.11 -7.82 -2.06
CA SER A 577 37.72 -6.98 -0.99
C SER A 577 39.04 -7.52 -0.43
N SER A 578 39.66 -8.52 -1.06
CA SER A 578 40.94 -9.07 -0.62
C SER A 578 41.94 -9.20 -1.77
N THR A 579 42.46 -8.07 -2.23
CA THR A 579 43.82 -7.97 -2.81
C THR A 579 44.26 -6.50 -2.89
N ALA A 580 44.84 -6.01 -1.79
CA ALA A 580 45.83 -4.94 -1.83
C ALA A 580 46.65 -5.02 -0.54
N GLN A 581 47.63 -5.93 -0.54
CA GLN A 581 48.69 -5.95 0.46
C GLN A 581 49.65 -4.78 0.23
N SER A 582 50.06 -4.21 1.36
CA SER A 582 51.22 -3.36 1.60
C SER A 582 52.49 -3.77 0.84
N GLY A 583 53.27 -2.78 0.40
CA GLY A 583 54.68 -2.96 0.02
C GLY A 583 55.26 -1.73 -0.66
N SER A 584 55.91 -0.86 0.11
CA SER A 584 56.81 0.18 -0.37
C SER A 584 58.08 -0.42 -1.01
N ASN A 585 58.47 0.08 -2.19
CA ASN A 585 59.82 0.58 -2.51
C ASN A 585 60.01 0.76 -4.04
N ASP A 586 60.54 1.93 -4.39
CA ASP A 586 61.36 2.35 -5.55
C ASP A 586 61.41 1.50 -6.84
N VAL A 587 61.15 2.12 -7.99
CA VAL A 587 62.15 2.46 -9.05
C VAL A 587 61.45 2.99 -10.32
N ASN A 588 61.93 4.17 -10.75
CA ASN A 588 61.93 4.92 -12.03
C ASN A 588 61.14 4.42 -13.29
N PRO A 589 60.52 5.32 -14.09
CA PRO A 589 59.70 4.96 -15.26
C PRO A 589 60.42 5.24 -16.58
N THR A 590 60.70 4.22 -17.41
CA THR A 590 60.86 4.42 -18.87
C THR A 590 60.87 3.08 -19.62
N VAL A 591 60.29 3.06 -20.84
CA VAL A 591 60.53 2.12 -21.96
C VAL A 591 59.80 0.75 -21.81
N LEU A 592 58.85 0.30 -22.64
CA LEU A 592 58.84 0.16 -24.10
C LEU A 592 57.40 0.01 -24.64
N LEU A 593 57.08 0.77 -25.69
CA LEU A 593 56.14 0.41 -26.75
C LEU A 593 56.62 -0.84 -27.50
N LYS A 594 55.74 -1.79 -27.80
CA LYS A 594 55.38 -2.20 -29.17
C LYS A 594 54.77 -3.60 -29.26
N GLU A 595 53.67 -3.64 -30.01
CA GLU A 595 53.35 -4.62 -31.06
C GLU A 595 53.29 -6.11 -30.69
N ARG A 596 52.06 -6.67 -30.72
CA ARG A 596 51.57 -7.67 -31.72
C ARG A 596 50.29 -8.32 -31.13
N THR A 597 49.10 -8.09 -31.69
CA THR A 597 48.42 -8.97 -32.69
C THR A 597 48.69 -10.45 -32.38
N THR A 598 47.70 -11.27 -31.98
CA THR A 598 46.74 -11.96 -32.86
C THR A 598 45.85 -12.89 -31.99
N GLU A 599 44.56 -12.88 -32.31
CA GLU A 599 43.65 -14.05 -32.41
C GLU A 599 43.55 -15.06 -31.26
N LEU A 600 42.45 -14.97 -30.49
CA LEU A 600 41.25 -15.84 -30.61
C LEU A 600 40.10 -15.30 -29.75
#